data_AF-E8WY15-F1
#
_entry.id   AF-E8WY15-F1
#
_cell.length_a   1.000
_cell.length_b   1.000
_cell.length_c   1.000
_cell.angle_alpha   90.00
_cell.angle_beta   90.00
_cell.angle_gamma   90.00
#
_symmetry.space_group_name_H-M   'P 1'
#
loop_
_entity.id
_entity.type
_entity.pdbx_description
1 polymer ?
#
loop_
_entity_poly.entity_id
_entity_poly.type
_entity_poly.pdbx_seq_one_letter_code
_entity_poly.pdbx_strand_id
1 'polypeptide(L)'
;MVTSDNKHGAKEEAFPASSSRRRSLVLYLLPLILVPYLLLLIALFLVPSRWLAVRSGNTYLANLGYGATLHHADCQIVVYGDSTAMVGIDPAVLRERTGLSACNIAEFEGMTILNGTMIVDQYLAQNQRPKYLVFLYTPEDFQPESQRAMVGMFEGLTWRFGQPP
;
A
#
# COMPACT_ATOMS: atom_id res chain seq x y z
N MET A 1 5.30 -89.72 -32.03
CA MET A 1 4.76 -89.42 -30.68
C MET A 1 5.47 -88.15 -30.21
N VAL A 2 4.83 -86.97 -30.24
CA VAL A 2 3.84 -86.51 -29.24
C VAL A 2 4.57 -86.45 -27.89
N THR A 3 4.89 -85.31 -27.25
CA THR A 3 4.22 -84.00 -27.18
C THR A 3 5.03 -83.02 -26.30
N SER A 4 4.63 -81.75 -26.37
CA SER A 4 4.54 -80.77 -25.25
C SER A 4 5.74 -79.84 -25.10
N ASP A 5 5.73 -78.69 -25.77
CA ASP A 5 4.97 -77.45 -25.48
C ASP A 5 5.80 -76.45 -24.66
N ASN A 6 6.45 -75.63 -25.46
CA ASN A 6 6.76 -74.23 -25.24
C ASN A 6 5.60 -73.52 -24.51
N LYS A 7 5.87 -72.95 -23.32
CA LYS A 7 5.15 -71.80 -22.75
C LYS A 7 5.90 -71.28 -21.52
N HIS A 8 7.03 -70.63 -21.74
CA HIS A 8 7.52 -69.63 -20.80
C HIS A 8 6.62 -68.40 -20.92
N GLY A 9 5.57 -68.39 -20.11
CA GLY A 9 4.76 -67.19 -19.89
C GLY A 9 5.59 -66.17 -19.15
N ALA A 10 6.19 -65.24 -19.89
CA ALA A 10 6.60 -63.96 -19.34
C ALA A 10 5.31 -63.27 -18.85
N LYS A 11 5.07 -63.33 -17.53
CA LYS A 11 4.11 -62.43 -16.91
C LYS A 11 4.69 -61.03 -17.04
N GLU A 12 4.14 -60.25 -17.96
CA GLU A 12 4.24 -58.79 -17.92
C GLU A 12 3.82 -58.34 -16.52
N GLU A 13 4.80 -57.99 -15.68
CA GLU A 13 4.55 -57.26 -14.46
C GLU A 13 4.07 -55.86 -14.85
N ALA A 14 2.75 -55.71 -14.94
CA ALA A 14 2.11 -54.43 -15.11
C ALA A 14 2.47 -53.54 -13.91
N PHE A 15 3.41 -52.61 -14.08
CA PHE A 15 3.78 -51.60 -13.09
C PHE A 15 2.55 -50.73 -12.75
N PRO A 16 1.90 -50.88 -11.58
CA PRO A 16 0.81 -50.00 -11.18
C PRO A 16 1.42 -48.83 -10.39
N ALA A 17 2.19 -47.95 -11.05
CA ALA A 17 2.99 -46.96 -10.33
C ALA A 17 2.98 -45.54 -10.92
N SER A 18 2.28 -45.27 -12.02
CA SER A 18 2.29 -43.94 -12.63
C SER A 18 1.26 -42.97 -12.01
N SER A 19 0.07 -43.44 -11.63
CA SER A 19 -1.02 -42.57 -11.17
C SER A 19 -0.84 -42.08 -9.72
N SER A 20 -0.38 -42.94 -8.80
CA SER A 20 -0.17 -42.56 -7.39
C SER A 20 1.01 -41.59 -7.24
N ARG A 21 2.13 -41.86 -7.94
CA ARG A 21 3.32 -41.00 -7.94
C ARG A 21 3.01 -39.63 -8.56
N ARG A 22 2.22 -39.58 -9.64
CA ARG A 22 1.75 -38.32 -10.24
C ARG A 22 0.84 -37.54 -9.29
N ARG A 23 -0.07 -38.23 -8.57
CA ARG A 23 -0.97 -37.59 -7.60
C ARG A 23 -0.20 -37.00 -6.41
N SER A 24 0.77 -37.74 -5.86
CA SER A 24 1.64 -37.25 -4.78
C SER A 24 2.49 -36.06 -5.21
N LEU A 25 3.04 -36.09 -6.44
CA LEU A 25 3.83 -34.99 -6.98
C LEU A 25 3.00 -33.73 -7.26
N VAL A 26 1.77 -33.89 -7.77
CA VAL A 26 0.82 -32.79 -7.93
C VAL A 26 0.44 -32.20 -6.58
N LEU A 27 0.11 -33.02 -5.58
CA LEU A 27 -0.22 -32.54 -4.23
C LEU A 27 0.95 -31.81 -3.56
N TYR A 28 2.19 -32.17 -3.88
CA TYR A 28 3.38 -31.50 -3.37
C TYR A 28 3.66 -30.15 -4.06
N LEU A 29 3.52 -30.08 -5.39
CA LEU A 29 3.79 -28.86 -6.15
C LEU A 29 2.64 -27.84 -6.09
N LEU A 30 1.41 -28.31 -5.92
CA LEU A 30 0.22 -27.47 -5.86
C LEU A 30 0.29 -26.37 -4.79
N PRO A 31 0.70 -26.61 -3.52
CA PRO A 31 0.86 -25.53 -2.54
C PRO A 31 2.02 -24.58 -2.88
N LEU A 32 3.14 -25.06 -3.45
CA LEU A 32 4.25 -24.19 -3.88
C LEU A 32 3.81 -23.15 -4.91
N ILE A 33 2.88 -23.54 -5.79
CA ILE A 33 2.29 -22.64 -6.79
C ILE A 33 1.17 -21.83 -6.16
N LEU A 34 0.21 -22.45 -5.46
CA LEU A 34 -0.99 -21.76 -4.99
C LEU A 34 -0.73 -20.78 -3.84
N VAL A 35 0.18 -21.08 -2.92
CA VAL A 35 0.45 -20.23 -1.75
C VAL A 35 0.82 -18.79 -2.14
N PRO A 36 1.77 -18.51 -3.05
CA PRO A 36 2.08 -17.13 -3.42
C PRO A 36 0.89 -16.39 -4.06
N TYR A 37 0.09 -17.04 -4.90
CA TYR A 37 -1.12 -16.42 -5.45
C TYR A 37 -2.18 -16.17 -4.38
N LEU A 38 -2.33 -17.10 -3.43
CA LEU A 38 -3.27 -16.96 -2.34
C LEU A 38 -2.84 -15.84 -1.38
N LEU A 39 -1.54 -15.71 -1.10
CA LEU A 39 -0.98 -14.59 -0.35
C LEU A 39 -1.18 -13.26 -1.08
N LEU A 40 -0.97 -13.21 -2.40
CA LEU A 40 -1.26 -12.03 -3.21
C LEU A 40 -2.74 -11.65 -3.17
N LEU A 41 -3.64 -12.62 -3.32
CA LEU A 41 -5.08 -12.39 -3.19
C LEU A 41 -5.43 -11.87 -1.80
N ILE A 42 -4.92 -12.47 -0.74
CA ILE A 42 -5.12 -11.98 0.63
C ILE A 42 -4.61 -10.55 0.77
N ALA A 43 -3.42 -10.24 0.25
CA ALA A 43 -2.85 -8.89 0.32
C ALA A 43 -3.72 -7.85 -0.38
N LEU A 44 -4.29 -8.17 -1.56
CA LEU A 44 -5.18 -7.27 -2.30
C LEU A 44 -6.42 -6.86 -1.50
N PHE A 45 -6.93 -7.72 -0.62
CA PHE A 45 -8.07 -7.39 0.24
C PHE A 45 -7.65 -6.85 1.60
N LEU A 46 -6.53 -7.31 2.15
CA LEU A 46 -6.09 -6.96 3.50
C LEU A 46 -5.42 -5.58 3.55
N VAL A 47 -4.60 -5.24 2.57
CA VAL A 47 -3.87 -3.95 2.52
C VAL A 47 -4.80 -2.74 2.49
N PRO A 48 -5.83 -2.66 1.61
CA PRO A 48 -6.74 -1.52 1.60
C PRO A 48 -7.78 -1.57 2.75
N SER A 49 -7.77 -2.61 3.59
CA SER A 49 -8.77 -2.75 4.65
C SER A 49 -8.49 -1.78 5.81
N ARG A 50 -9.55 -1.12 6.29
CA ARG A 50 -9.49 -0.30 7.52
C ARG A 50 -9.00 -1.11 8.74
N TRP A 51 -9.23 -2.43 8.75
CA TRP A 51 -8.81 -3.30 9.84
C TRP A 51 -7.29 -3.33 9.98
N LEU A 52 -6.55 -3.46 8.87
CA LEU A 52 -5.09 -3.46 8.90
C LEU A 52 -4.57 -2.09 9.33
N ALA A 53 -5.13 -1.01 8.79
CA ALA A 53 -4.76 0.35 9.16
C ALA A 53 -4.88 0.59 10.67
N VAL A 54 -6.03 0.27 11.26
CA VAL A 54 -6.28 0.45 12.71
C VAL A 54 -5.41 -0.48 13.56
N ARG A 55 -5.21 -1.74 13.14
CA ARG A 55 -4.49 -2.74 13.94
C ARG A 55 -2.98 -2.67 13.82
N SER A 56 -2.46 -2.11 12.73
CA SER A 56 -1.03 -1.92 12.52
C SER A 56 -0.40 -0.99 13.56
N GLY A 57 -1.20 -0.10 14.16
CA GLY A 57 -0.70 0.97 15.03
C GLY A 57 0.24 1.94 14.32
N ASN A 58 0.34 1.85 12.99
CA ASN A 58 1.25 2.64 12.18
C ASN A 58 0.49 3.82 11.57
N THR A 59 0.73 5.01 12.11
CA THR A 59 0.12 6.27 11.66
C THR A 59 0.36 6.53 10.18
N TYR A 60 1.49 6.07 9.60
CA TYR A 60 1.72 6.20 8.16
C TYR A 60 0.74 5.37 7.35
N LEU A 61 0.55 4.09 7.69
CA LEU A 61 -0.37 3.22 6.97
C LEU A 61 -1.83 3.67 7.13
N ALA A 62 -2.17 4.27 8.26
CA ALA A 62 -3.51 4.78 8.51
C ALA A 62 -3.83 6.06 7.72
N ASN A 63 -2.82 6.89 7.43
CA ASN A 63 -3.01 8.14 6.70
C ASN A 63 -2.68 8.02 5.19
N LEU A 64 -2.07 6.92 4.75
CA LEU A 64 -1.74 6.71 3.35
C LEU A 64 -2.99 6.77 2.44
N GLY A 65 -3.03 7.73 1.53
CA GLY A 65 -4.18 7.91 0.64
C GLY A 65 -5.44 8.41 1.35
N TYR A 66 -5.38 8.74 2.64
CA TYR A 66 -6.56 9.13 3.42
C TYR A 66 -7.24 10.36 2.81
N GLY A 67 -6.47 11.39 2.44
CA GLY A 67 -6.98 12.60 1.82
C GLY A 67 -7.78 12.34 0.53
N ALA A 68 -7.35 11.35 -0.27
CA ALA A 68 -8.00 10.96 -1.52
C ALA A 68 -9.31 10.18 -1.32
N THR A 69 -9.50 9.59 -0.13
CA THR A 69 -10.72 8.83 0.21
C THR A 69 -11.81 9.69 0.87
N LEU A 70 -11.52 10.96 1.16
CA LEU A 70 -12.48 11.86 1.79
C LEU A 70 -13.48 12.39 0.77
N HIS A 71 -14.72 11.91 0.87
CA HIS A 71 -15.85 12.42 0.10
C HIS A 71 -16.87 13.04 1.05
N HIS A 72 -17.29 14.29 0.78
CA HIS A 72 -18.27 15.01 1.58
C HIS A 72 -17.91 15.11 3.08
N ALA A 73 -16.62 15.15 3.40
CA ALA A 73 -16.12 15.36 4.76
C ALA A 73 -16.23 16.83 5.19
N ASP A 74 -16.12 17.77 4.23
CA ASP A 74 -16.38 19.22 4.39
C ASP A 74 -15.76 19.81 5.67
N CYS A 75 -14.47 19.54 5.89
CA CYS A 75 -13.75 19.99 7.07
C CYS A 75 -13.49 21.50 7.02
N GLN A 76 -13.73 22.17 8.14
CA GLN A 76 -13.50 23.61 8.28
C GLN A 76 -12.01 23.93 8.44
N ILE A 77 -11.25 23.03 9.07
CA ILE A 77 -9.80 23.07 9.14
C ILE A 77 -9.25 21.88 8.35
N VAL A 78 -8.39 22.16 7.38
CA VAL A 78 -7.67 21.11 6.65
C VAL A 78 -6.20 21.29 6.94
N VAL A 79 -5.55 20.22 7.42
CA VAL A 79 -4.11 20.17 7.62
C VAL A 79 -3.49 19.55 6.38
N TYR A 80 -2.55 20.25 5.77
CA TYR A 80 -1.80 19.83 4.60
C TYR A 80 -0.30 19.99 4.87
N GLY A 81 0.50 19.02 4.44
CA GLY A 81 1.87 18.90 4.89
C GLY A 81 2.55 17.63 4.44
N ASP A 82 3.77 17.45 4.91
CA ASP A 82 4.58 16.23 4.77
C ASP A 82 4.32 15.24 5.91
N SER A 83 5.23 14.28 6.13
CA SER A 83 5.05 13.32 7.22
C SER A 83 5.04 13.95 8.62
N THR A 84 5.72 15.09 8.82
CA THR A 84 5.71 15.80 10.09
C THR A 84 4.31 16.32 10.41
N ALA A 85 3.58 16.83 9.41
CA ALA A 85 2.18 17.20 9.62
C ALA A 85 1.28 15.97 9.82
N MET A 86 1.53 14.89 9.09
CA MET A 86 0.76 13.65 9.16
C MET A 86 0.80 13.03 10.57
N VAL A 87 1.95 13.04 11.23
CA VAL A 87 2.10 12.46 12.58
C VAL A 87 2.02 13.50 13.71
N GLY A 88 2.28 14.77 13.42
CA GLY A 88 2.40 15.83 14.42
C GLY A 88 1.10 16.58 14.72
N ILE A 89 0.10 16.53 13.83
CA ILE A 89 -1.17 17.25 14.01
C ILE A 89 -2.34 16.28 14.11
N ASP A 90 -2.97 16.26 15.29
CA ASP A 90 -4.19 15.49 15.55
C ASP A 90 -5.46 16.34 15.33
N PRO A 91 -6.31 16.00 14.35
CA PRO A 91 -7.61 16.66 14.14
C PRO A 91 -8.55 16.60 15.34
N ALA A 92 -8.45 15.59 16.21
CA ALA A 92 -9.26 15.50 17.42
C ALA A 92 -8.98 16.65 18.37
N VAL A 93 -7.70 16.99 18.57
CA VAL A 93 -7.29 18.13 19.40
C VAL A 93 -7.78 19.45 18.79
N LEU A 94 -7.66 19.62 17.47
CA LEU A 94 -8.18 20.81 16.78
C LEU A 94 -9.69 20.96 16.97
N ARG A 95 -10.46 19.87 16.82
CA ARG A 95 -11.90 19.86 17.06
C ARG A 95 -12.26 20.23 18.50
N GLU A 96 -11.58 19.62 19.48
CA GLU A 96 -11.82 19.88 20.90
C GLU A 96 -11.55 21.34 21.27
N ARG A 97 -10.45 21.91 20.74
CA ARG A 97 -10.00 23.26 21.11
C ARG A 97 -10.74 24.38 20.39
N THR A 98 -11.19 24.14 19.15
CA THR A 98 -11.77 25.19 18.30
C THR A 98 -13.27 25.05 18.08
N GLY A 99 -13.84 23.86 18.33
CA GLY A 99 -15.22 23.54 17.94
C GLY A 99 -15.44 23.40 16.43
N LEU A 100 -14.38 23.45 15.62
CA LEU A 100 -14.46 23.35 14.16
C LEU A 100 -14.16 21.93 13.69
N SER A 101 -14.83 21.47 12.63
CA SER A 101 -14.48 20.20 11.99
C SER A 101 -13.07 20.27 11.41
N ALA A 102 -12.26 19.21 11.62
CA ALA A 102 -10.88 19.17 11.19
C ALA A 102 -10.54 17.84 10.51
N CYS A 103 -9.75 17.92 9.44
CA CYS A 103 -9.21 16.79 8.68
C CYS A 103 -7.70 16.99 8.53
N ASN A 104 -6.93 15.91 8.66
CA ASN A 104 -5.51 15.90 8.28
C ASN A 104 -5.37 15.13 6.96
N ILE A 105 -4.98 15.83 5.90
CA ILE A 105 -4.76 15.26 4.56
C ILE A 105 -3.27 15.27 4.20
N ALA A 106 -2.39 15.49 5.17
CA ALA A 106 -0.95 15.46 4.94
C ALA A 106 -0.50 14.07 4.46
N GLU A 107 0.42 14.06 3.51
CA GLU A 107 1.01 12.86 2.92
C GLU A 107 2.50 13.07 2.70
N PHE A 108 3.29 12.00 2.68
CA PHE A 108 4.68 12.09 2.26
C PHE A 108 4.80 12.35 0.75
N GLU A 109 5.87 13.02 0.32
CA GLU A 109 6.02 13.57 -1.05
C GLU A 109 5.89 12.50 -2.14
N GLY A 110 6.37 11.28 -1.86
CA GLY A 110 6.27 10.14 -2.77
C GLY A 110 4.85 9.88 -3.28
N MET A 111 3.81 10.13 -2.49
CA MET A 111 2.43 9.98 -2.93
C MET A 111 2.00 11.06 -3.92
N THR A 112 2.46 12.30 -3.73
CA THR A 112 2.20 13.40 -4.68
C THR A 112 2.85 13.12 -6.03
N ILE A 113 4.09 12.60 -6.01
CA ILE A 113 4.81 12.18 -7.23
C ILE A 113 4.07 11.06 -7.96
N LEU A 114 3.60 10.05 -7.23
CA LEU A 114 2.87 8.92 -7.81
C LEU A 114 1.49 9.32 -8.37
N ASN A 115 0.78 10.20 -7.67
CA ASN A 115 -0.57 10.64 -8.06
C ASN A 115 -0.56 11.69 -9.17
N GLY A 116 0.55 12.41 -9.36
CA GLY A 116 0.68 13.46 -10.38
C GLY A 116 -0.16 14.72 -10.12
N THR A 117 -0.72 14.86 -8.91
CA THR A 117 -1.51 16.01 -8.47
C THR A 117 -1.37 16.18 -6.96
N MET A 118 -1.58 17.39 -6.44
CA MET A 118 -1.54 17.63 -5.01
C MET A 118 -2.76 17.02 -4.33
N ILE A 119 -2.57 16.42 -3.16
CA ILE A 119 -3.68 15.84 -2.37
C ILE A 119 -4.75 16.88 -2.02
N VAL A 120 -4.36 18.16 -1.88
CA VAL A 120 -5.29 19.27 -1.66
C VAL A 120 -6.22 19.47 -2.86
N ASP A 121 -5.75 19.27 -4.09
CA ASP A 121 -6.60 19.38 -5.28
C ASP A 121 -7.63 18.23 -5.32
N GLN A 122 -7.18 17.02 -4.99
CA GLN A 122 -8.07 15.85 -4.89
C GLN A 122 -9.14 16.06 -3.81
N TYR A 123 -8.74 16.57 -2.64
CA TYR A 123 -9.67 16.91 -1.57
C TYR A 123 -10.70 17.95 -2.03
N LEU A 124 -10.25 19.05 -2.64
CA LEU A 124 -11.12 20.15 -3.08
C LEU A 124 -12.02 19.77 -4.26
N ALA A 125 -11.70 18.71 -5.01
CA ALA A 125 -12.57 18.19 -6.06
C ALA A 125 -13.84 17.51 -5.52
N GLN A 126 -13.84 17.08 -4.25
CA GLN A 126 -14.90 16.25 -3.67
C GLN A 126 -15.50 16.82 -2.37
N ASN A 127 -14.92 17.90 -1.85
CA ASN A 127 -15.28 18.51 -0.57
C ASN A 127 -15.39 20.03 -0.73
N GLN A 128 -16.10 20.66 0.21
CA GLN A 128 -16.15 22.11 0.31
C GLN A 128 -14.78 22.70 0.66
N ARG A 129 -14.56 23.95 0.23
CA ARG A 129 -13.35 24.70 0.57
C ARG A 129 -13.28 24.91 2.10
N PRO A 130 -12.13 24.61 2.74
CA PRO A 130 -12.00 24.82 4.17
C PRO A 130 -11.95 26.31 4.51
N LYS A 131 -12.31 26.64 5.74
CA LYS A 131 -12.13 28.00 6.29
C LYS A 131 -10.65 28.28 6.59
N TYR A 132 -9.92 27.25 7.01
CA TYR A 132 -8.51 27.32 7.37
C TYR A 132 -7.73 26.17 6.74
N LEU A 133 -6.61 26.52 6.10
CA LEU A 133 -5.61 25.56 5.66
C LEU A 133 -4.39 25.70 6.58
N VAL A 134 -4.06 24.65 7.33
CA VAL A 134 -2.86 24.58 8.16
C VAL A 134 -1.78 23.90 7.33
N PHE A 135 -0.72 24.65 7.03
CA PHE A 135 0.38 24.18 6.20
C PHE A 135 1.60 23.91 7.07
N LEU A 136 2.07 22.66 7.10
CA LEU A 136 3.23 22.26 7.89
C LEU A 136 4.15 21.35 7.08
N TYR A 137 5.35 21.83 6.81
CA TYR A 137 6.41 21.08 6.14
C TYR A 137 7.69 21.21 6.94
N THR A 138 8.46 20.14 6.93
CA THR A 138 9.78 20.07 7.51
C THR A 138 10.74 20.90 6.65
N PRO A 139 11.62 21.70 7.27
CA PRO A 139 12.59 22.52 6.55
C PRO A 139 13.78 21.67 6.05
N GLU A 140 13.52 20.58 5.33
CA GLU A 140 14.55 19.65 4.87
C GLU A 140 15.59 20.32 3.95
N ASP A 141 15.16 21.30 3.15
CA ASP A 141 16.04 22.09 2.27
C ASP A 141 16.87 23.19 2.97
N PHE A 142 16.61 23.45 4.26
CA PHE A 142 17.38 24.40 5.06
C PHE A 142 18.67 23.80 5.62
N GLN A 143 18.99 22.54 5.30
CA GLN A 143 20.27 21.96 5.64
C GLN A 143 21.42 22.54 4.79
N PRO A 144 22.65 22.59 5.33
CA PRO A 144 23.83 22.94 4.56
C PRO A 144 23.92 22.10 3.29
N GLU A 145 24.35 22.70 2.18
CA GLU A 145 24.38 22.06 0.85
C GLU A 145 25.11 20.70 0.85
N SER A 146 26.14 20.55 1.69
CA SER A 146 26.87 19.28 1.89
C SER A 146 26.04 18.13 2.45
N GLN A 147 24.89 18.43 3.06
CA GLN A 147 23.99 17.45 3.67
C GLN A 147 22.73 17.21 2.83
N ARG A 148 22.40 18.09 1.86
CA ARG A 148 21.22 17.92 0.98
C ARG A 148 21.22 16.62 0.19
N ALA A 149 22.39 16.10 -0.20
CA ALA A 149 22.49 14.81 -0.89
C ALA A 149 22.15 13.60 0.01
N MET A 150 22.12 13.79 1.33
CA MET A 150 21.75 12.76 2.32
C MET A 150 20.30 12.89 2.78
N VAL A 151 19.66 14.03 2.52
CA VAL A 151 18.23 14.23 2.75
C VAL A 151 17.49 13.63 1.55
N GLY A 152 16.63 12.64 1.80
CA GLY A 152 15.90 11.98 0.73
C GLY A 152 15.02 12.98 -0.02
N MET A 153 14.81 12.79 -1.32
CA MET A 153 13.88 13.60 -2.13
C MET A 153 12.40 13.33 -1.77
N PHE A 154 12.09 13.10 -0.49
CA PHE A 154 10.83 12.49 -0.06
C PHE A 154 10.01 13.39 0.87
N GLU A 155 10.57 14.47 1.40
CA GLU A 155 9.98 15.25 2.48
C GLU A 155 10.38 16.73 2.35
N GLY A 156 10.20 17.31 1.15
CA GLY A 156 10.44 18.73 0.92
C GLY A 156 9.32 19.38 0.12
N LEU A 157 9.10 20.68 0.34
CA LEU A 157 8.52 21.52 -0.71
C LEU A 157 9.57 21.61 -1.82
N THR A 158 9.60 20.62 -2.72
CA THR A 158 10.34 20.75 -3.99
C THR A 158 9.61 21.73 -4.89
N TRP A 159 9.47 22.97 -4.43
CA TRP A 159 9.08 24.07 -5.30
C TRP A 159 10.32 24.42 -6.10
N ARG A 160 10.39 23.91 -7.33
CA ARG A 160 11.31 24.46 -8.33
C ARG A 160 10.82 25.86 -8.66
N PHE A 161 11.28 26.86 -7.91
CA PHE A 161 11.14 28.25 -8.30
C PHE A 161 11.87 28.45 -9.64
N GLY A 162 11.11 28.62 -10.73
CA GLY A 162 11.62 29.16 -11.98
C GLY A 162 11.79 28.22 -13.18
N GLN A 163 11.04 27.12 -13.31
CA GLN A 163 10.90 26.49 -14.63
C GLN A 163 9.61 26.96 -15.31
N PRO A 164 9.71 27.68 -16.46
CA PRO A 164 8.53 27.98 -17.28
C PRO A 164 7.95 26.68 -17.88
N PRO A 165 6.68 26.70 -18.32
CA PRO A 165 5.95 25.53 -18.81
C PRO A 165 6.62 24.83 -19.99
#